data_AF-A0A5J9SIN2-F1
#
_entry.id   AF-A0A5J9SIN2-F1
#
_cell.length_a   1.000
_cell.length_b   1.000
_cell.length_c   1.000
_cell.angle_alpha   90.00
_cell.angle_beta   90.00
_cell.angle_gamma   90.00
#
_symmetry.space_group_name_H-M   'P 1'
#
loop_
_entity.id
_entity.type
_entity.pdbx_description
1 polymer ?
#
loop_
_entity_poly.entity_id
_entity_poly.type
_entity_poly.pdbx_seq_one_letter_code
_entity_poly.pdbx_strand_id
1 'polypeptide(L)'
;MVPLRDGGQEPALTWDHYKRVADVPDTDGRDFGTVADRLVGELWDFFRVEPEWREQAERRVYNACPKLITDMHYEARVQAVRTYYAKRLGTRLEPYG
;
A
#
# COMPACT_ATOMS: atom_id res chain seq x y z
N MET A 1 -10.91 -6.95 -3.53
CA MET A 1 -11.29 -6.94 -4.97
C MET A 1 -12.41 -5.93 -5.14
N VAL A 2 -12.19 -4.85 -5.89
CA VAL A 2 -13.28 -3.91 -6.23
C VAL A 2 -13.74 -4.21 -7.65
N PRO A 3 -15.07 -4.28 -7.90
CA PRO A 3 -15.59 -4.41 -9.25
C PRO A 3 -15.32 -3.11 -10.04
N LEU A 4 -14.71 -3.25 -11.20
CA LEU A 4 -14.57 -2.17 -12.19
C LEU A 4 -15.90 -1.97 -12.94
N ARG A 5 -16.07 -0.78 -13.52
CA ARG A 5 -17.28 -0.41 -14.29
C ARG A 5 -17.53 -1.29 -15.51
N ASP A 6 -16.51 -2.00 -15.98
CA ASP A 6 -16.53 -2.92 -17.12
C ASP A 6 -16.64 -4.40 -16.70
N GLY A 7 -16.84 -4.69 -15.41
CA GLY A 7 -16.96 -6.05 -14.90
C GLY A 7 -15.61 -6.75 -14.62
N GLY A 8 -14.48 -6.06 -14.81
CA GLY A 8 -13.18 -6.55 -14.36
C GLY A 8 -13.04 -6.50 -12.82
N GLN A 9 -12.20 -7.37 -12.26
CA GLN A 9 -11.78 -7.25 -10.86
C GLN A 9 -10.43 -6.53 -10.81
N GLU A 10 -10.38 -5.34 -10.22
CA GLU A 10 -9.10 -4.67 -10.00
C GLU A 10 -8.35 -5.40 -8.86
N PRO A 11 -7.09 -5.81 -9.07
CA PRO A 11 -6.27 -6.33 -7.99
C PRO A 11 -6.21 -5.30 -6.86
N ALA A 12 -6.15 -5.75 -5.61
CA ALA A 12 -6.08 -4.89 -4.42
C ALA A 12 -4.73 -4.14 -4.29
N LEU A 13 -4.08 -3.84 -5.42
CA LEU A 13 -2.69 -3.42 -5.55
C LEU A 13 -2.56 -2.02 -6.17
N THR A 14 -3.68 -1.34 -6.46
CA THR A 14 -3.66 0.01 -7.06
C THR A 14 -4.03 1.06 -6.02
N TRP A 15 -3.49 2.27 -6.17
CA TRP A 15 -3.87 3.37 -5.28
C TRP A 15 -5.35 3.73 -5.37
N ASP A 16 -5.94 3.62 -6.56
CA ASP A 16 -7.38 3.85 -6.77
C ASP A 16 -8.25 2.88 -5.99
N HIS A 17 -7.78 1.64 -5.78
CA HIS A 17 -8.44 0.70 -4.89
C HIS A 17 -8.44 1.20 -3.45
N TYR A 18 -7.29 1.64 -2.94
CA TYR A 18 -7.12 2.10 -1.55
C TYR A 18 -8.00 3.31 -1.24
N LYS A 19 -8.19 4.22 -2.20
CA LYS A 19 -9.06 5.40 -2.06
C LYS A 19 -10.55 5.08 -2.01
N ARG A 20 -10.97 3.88 -2.43
CA ARG A 20 -12.39 3.50 -2.54
C ARG A 20 -12.82 2.48 -1.51
N VAL A 21 -11.89 1.68 -1.01
CA VAL A 21 -12.19 0.65 -0.02
C VAL A 21 -12.34 1.30 1.35
N ALA A 22 -13.47 1.02 1.98
CA ALA A 22 -13.73 1.43 3.35
C ALA A 22 -12.66 0.86 4.28
N ASP A 23 -12.21 1.67 5.24
CA ASP A 23 -11.33 1.18 6.29
C ASP A 23 -12.08 0.22 7.23
N VAL A 24 -11.32 -0.64 7.90
CA VAL A 24 -11.83 -1.50 8.99
C VAL A 24 -11.28 -0.92 10.29
N PRO A 25 -12.13 -0.69 11.32
CA PRO A 25 -11.70 -0.09 12.58
C PRO A 25 -10.45 -0.77 13.13
N ASP A 26 -9.45 0.04 13.49
CA ASP A 26 -8.25 -0.45 14.16
C ASP A 26 -8.53 -0.82 15.62
N THR A 27 -7.54 -1.41 16.30
CA THR A 27 -7.65 -1.79 17.73
C THR A 27 -7.96 -0.59 18.62
N ASP A 28 -7.60 0.62 18.19
CA ASP A 28 -7.82 1.89 18.88
C ASP A 28 -9.19 2.51 18.52
N GLY A 29 -9.97 1.86 17.66
CA GLY A 29 -11.31 2.28 17.25
C GLY A 29 -11.33 3.53 16.36
N ARG A 30 -10.20 3.90 15.73
CA ARG A 30 -10.14 5.03 14.79
C ARG A 30 -10.83 4.66 13.50
N ASP A 31 -11.63 5.59 12.98
CA ASP A 31 -12.28 5.49 11.68
C ASP A 31 -11.70 6.56 10.74
N PHE A 32 -10.96 6.10 9.74
CA PHE A 32 -10.36 6.97 8.72
C PHE A 32 -11.21 7.06 7.45
N GLY A 33 -12.32 6.33 7.35
CA GLY A 33 -13.18 6.30 6.17
C GLY A 33 -12.66 5.39 5.05
N THR A 34 -11.41 5.57 4.61
CA THR A 34 -10.80 4.73 3.56
C THR A 34 -9.41 4.20 3.94
N VAL A 35 -8.99 3.10 3.30
CA VAL A 35 -7.64 2.54 3.50
C VAL A 35 -6.55 3.54 3.12
N ALA A 36 -6.78 4.38 2.09
CA ALA A 36 -5.86 5.45 1.71
C ALA A 36 -5.71 6.50 2.83
N ASP A 37 -6.81 6.92 3.42
CA ASP A 37 -6.82 7.93 4.49
C ASP A 37 -6.19 7.39 5.76
N ARG A 38 -6.40 6.11 6.07
CA ARG A 38 -5.69 5.41 7.16
C ARG A 38 -4.18 5.43 6.96
N LEU A 39 -3.69 5.09 5.77
CA LEU A 39 -2.25 5.09 5.48
C LEU A 39 -1.59 6.46 5.76
N VAL A 40 -2.28 7.55 5.38
CA VAL A 40 -1.80 8.90 5.63
C VAL A 40 -2.01 9.31 7.09
N GLY A 41 -3.10 8.87 7.71
CA GLY A 41 -3.43 9.09 9.12
C GLY A 41 -2.42 8.47 10.07
N GLU A 42 -2.11 7.18 9.87
CA GLU A 42 -1.13 6.43 10.67
C GLU A 42 0.31 6.96 10.49
N LEU A 43 0.65 7.57 9.35
CA LEU A 43 1.93 8.27 9.20
C LEU A 43 2.10 9.32 10.32
N TRP A 44 1.02 10.02 10.66
CA TRP A 44 1.04 11.02 11.72
C TRP A 44 1.12 10.43 13.13
N ASP A 45 1.07 9.11 13.32
CA ASP A 45 1.40 8.52 14.62
C ASP A 45 2.91 8.60 14.89
N PHE A 46 3.73 8.59 13.83
CA PHE A 46 5.19 8.52 13.92
C PHE A 46 5.89 9.85 13.60
N PHE A 47 5.29 10.68 12.74
CA PHE A 47 5.92 11.90 12.26
C PHE A 47 5.19 13.16 12.76
N ARG A 48 5.93 14.27 12.86
CA ARG A 48 5.39 15.59 13.19
C ARG A 48 5.95 16.60 12.20
N VAL A 49 5.16 17.62 11.89
CA VAL A 49 5.53 18.78 11.06
C VAL A 49 4.85 20.01 11.64
N GLU A 50 5.42 21.20 11.42
CA GLU A 50 4.75 22.43 11.87
C GLU A 50 3.38 22.58 11.19
N PRO A 51 2.36 23.11 11.89
CA PRO A 51 0.98 23.14 11.40
C PRO A 51 0.81 23.77 10.02
N GLU A 52 1.56 24.82 9.72
CA GLU A 52 1.52 25.53 8.43
C GLU A 52 1.99 24.68 7.24
N TRP A 53 2.73 23.59 7.49
CA TRP A 53 3.22 22.68 6.45
C TRP A 53 2.40 21.38 6.36
N ARG A 54 1.44 21.17 7.26
CA ARG A 54 0.70 19.89 7.37
C ARG A 54 0.01 19.50 6.06
N GLU A 55 -0.73 20.42 5.45
CA GLU A 55 -1.41 20.17 4.18
C GLU A 55 -0.43 19.84 3.04
N GLN A 56 0.70 20.57 2.97
CA GLN A 56 1.72 20.31 1.95
C GLN A 56 2.33 18.92 2.15
N ALA A 57 2.60 18.52 3.40
CA ALA A 57 3.12 17.20 3.73
C ALA A 57 2.11 16.10 3.38
N GLU A 58 0.83 16.25 3.74
CA GLU A 58 -0.23 15.29 3.38
C GLU A 58 -0.31 15.10 1.86
N ARG A 59 -0.31 16.20 1.09
CA ARG A 59 -0.31 16.14 -0.37
C ARG A 59 0.92 15.41 -0.92
N ARG A 60 2.11 15.63 -0.35
CA ARG A 60 3.33 14.93 -0.78
C ARG A 60 3.26 13.43 -0.51
N VAL A 61 2.79 13.05 0.68
CA VAL A 61 2.60 11.64 1.07
C VAL A 61 1.61 10.98 0.13
N TYR A 62 0.44 11.59 -0.07
CA TYR A 62 -0.62 11.08 -0.92
C TYR A 62 -0.16 10.87 -2.37
N ASN A 63 0.68 11.78 -2.89
CA ASN A 63 1.26 11.67 -4.23
C ASN A 63 2.34 10.59 -4.35
N ALA A 64 2.99 10.20 -3.24
CA ALA A 64 4.00 9.15 -3.22
C ALA A 64 3.38 7.74 -3.13
N CYS A 65 2.20 7.61 -2.50
CA CYS A 65 1.52 6.33 -2.27
C CYS A 65 1.34 5.44 -3.52
N PRO A 66 0.96 5.94 -4.72
CA PRO A 66 0.80 5.09 -5.91
C PRO A 66 2.04 4.28 -6.27
N LYS A 67 3.22 4.93 -6.22
CA LYS A 67 4.49 4.26 -6.52
C LYS A 67 4.84 3.28 -5.41
N LEU A 68 4.73 3.69 -4.15
CA LEU A 68 5.09 2.86 -2.99
C LEU A 68 4.28 1.57 -2.92
N ILE A 69 2.96 1.64 -3.16
CA ILE A 69 2.08 0.46 -3.17
C ILE A 69 2.44 -0.48 -4.33
N THR A 70 2.69 0.09 -5.52
CA THR A 70 3.09 -0.70 -6.70
C THR A 70 4.41 -1.42 -6.44
N ASP A 71 5.42 -0.70 -5.93
CA ASP A 71 6.73 -1.25 -5.63
C ASP A 71 6.64 -2.32 -4.52
N MET A 72 5.86 -2.09 -3.46
CA MET A 72 5.63 -3.07 -2.38
C MET A 72 5.05 -4.38 -2.92
N HIS A 73 4.04 -4.31 -3.79
CA HIS A 73 3.43 -5.51 -4.36
C HIS A 73 4.33 -6.20 -5.38
N TYR A 74 5.14 -5.45 -6.13
CA TYR A 74 6.18 -6.01 -6.98
C TYR A 74 7.20 -6.81 -6.14
N GLU A 75 7.75 -6.19 -5.10
CA GLU A 75 8.73 -6.82 -4.20
C GLU A 75 8.15 -8.06 -3.51
N ALA A 76 6.91 -7.99 -3.02
CA ALA A 76 6.24 -9.15 -2.40
C ALA A 76 6.14 -10.34 -3.38
N ARG A 77 5.84 -10.08 -4.66
CA ARG A 77 5.80 -11.13 -5.69
C ARG A 77 7.19 -11.70 -5.98
N VAL A 78 8.21 -10.85 -6.12
CA VAL A 78 9.60 -11.28 -6.30
C VAL A 78 10.03 -12.17 -5.13
N GLN A 79 9.77 -11.76 -3.90
CA GLN A 79 10.10 -12.54 -2.70
C GLN A 79 9.34 -13.86 -2.61
N ALA A 80 8.05 -13.89 -3.01
CA ALA A 80 7.27 -15.12 -3.06
C ALA A 80 7.90 -16.15 -4.03
N VAL A 81 8.31 -15.70 -5.22
CA VAL A 81 8.99 -16.55 -6.21
C VAL A 81 10.32 -17.05 -5.66
N ARG A 82 11.17 -16.17 -5.13
CA ARG A 82 12.47 -16.54 -4.53
C ARG A 82 12.30 -17.57 -3.41
N THR A 83 11.30 -17.35 -2.55
CA THR A 83 10.98 -18.26 -1.44
C THR A 83 10.56 -19.63 -1.94
N TYR A 84 9.72 -19.69 -2.98
CA TYR A 84 9.32 -20.97 -3.59
C TYR A 84 10.51 -21.74 -4.14
N TYR A 85 11.36 -21.09 -4.95
CA TYR A 85 12.55 -21.74 -5.52
C TYR A 85 13.52 -22.23 -4.45
N ALA A 86 13.78 -21.41 -3.42
CA ALA A 86 14.64 -21.80 -2.33
C ALA A 86 14.07 -22.98 -1.52
N LYS A 87 12.79 -22.94 -1.15
CA LYS A 87 12.18 -23.94 -0.24
C LYS A 87 11.71 -25.22 -0.93
N ARG A 88 11.27 -25.14 -2.19
CA ARG A 88 10.66 -26.27 -2.91
C ARG A 88 11.58 -26.89 -3.95
N LEU A 89 12.46 -26.10 -4.56
CA LEU A 89 13.34 -26.55 -5.64
C LEU A 89 14.83 -26.58 -5.24
N GLY A 90 15.18 -26.14 -4.02
CA GLY A 90 16.55 -26.13 -3.52
C GLY A 90 17.50 -25.24 -4.32
N THR A 91 16.98 -24.36 -5.17
CA THR A 91 17.78 -23.49 -6.05
C THR A 91 17.61 -22.05 -5.61
N ARG A 92 18.72 -21.34 -5.37
CA ARG A 92 18.68 -19.90 -5.06
C ARG A 92 18.64 -19.09 -6.35
N LEU A 93 17.58 -18.30 -6.53
CA LEU A 93 17.54 -17.30 -7.58
C LEU A 93 18.39 -16.09 -7.16
N GLU A 94 19.48 -15.85 -7.87
CA GLU A 94 20.27 -14.62 -7.79
C GLU A 94 19.44 -13.45 -8.35
N PRO A 95 19.54 -12.23 -7.79
CA PRO A 95 18.90 -11.07 -8.38
C PRO A 95 19.48 -10.80 -9.79
N TYR A 96 18.62 -10.44 -10.74
CA TYR A 96 19.09 -9.87 -12.00
C TYR A 96 19.81 -8.55 -11.67
N GLY A 97 21.09 -8.47 -12.00
CA GLY A 97 21.92 -7.26 -11.87
C GLY A 97 21.59 -6.22 -12.93
#